data_AF-A0A3M1ZPL0-F1
#
_entry.id   AF-A0A3M1ZPL0-F1
#
_cell.length_a   1.000
_cell.length_b   1.000
_cell.length_c   1.000
_cell.angle_alpha   90.00
_cell.angle_beta   90.00
_cell.angle_gamma   90.00
#
_symmetry.space_group_name_H-M   'P 1'
#
loop_
_entity.id
_entity.type
_entity.pdbx_description
1 polymer ?
#
loop_
_entity_poly.entity_id
_entity_poly.type
_entity_poly.pdbx_seq_one_letter_code
_entity_poly.pdbx_strand_id
1 'polypeptide(L)'
;MRNDVLVASHQWTYATVSAAMALPVLVWPWLWMSQEGFEAGIPFPMLWMIAASSLLMSAVTADSMLAYRQRTSSMLATSIWVIGMGVWVSTALRMPSAPWLVALGFSLHALRSGWRLWFGWNDWWLWPAWVRDAGLATGIFLWLIALAHA
;
A
#
# COMPACT_ATOMS: atom_id res chain seq x y z
N MET A 1 -13.79 -29.92 -0.87
CA MET A 1 -13.37 -29.77 -2.29
C MET A 1 -13.88 -28.50 -2.96
N ARG A 2 -15.18 -28.27 -3.17
CA ARG A 2 -15.64 -27.08 -3.93
C ARG A 2 -15.37 -25.74 -3.22
N ASN A 3 -15.41 -25.72 -1.88
CA ASN A 3 -15.11 -24.53 -1.09
C ASN A 3 -13.61 -24.20 -1.05
N ASP A 4 -12.73 -25.21 -1.06
CA ASP A 4 -11.28 -25.03 -0.96
C ASP A 4 -10.72 -24.36 -2.22
N VAL A 5 -11.26 -24.72 -3.39
CA VAL A 5 -10.88 -24.12 -4.69
C VAL A 5 -11.25 -22.64 -4.75
N LEU A 6 -12.41 -22.25 -4.21
CA LEU A 6 -12.87 -20.85 -4.18
C LEU A 6 -12.06 -19.99 -3.20
N VAL A 7 -11.62 -20.56 -2.07
CA VAL A 7 -10.76 -19.84 -1.12
C VAL A 7 -9.38 -19.60 -1.73
N ALA A 8 -8.80 -20.63 -2.36
CA ALA A 8 -7.51 -20.51 -3.02
C ALA A 8 -7.53 -19.48 -4.16
N SER A 9 -8.59 -19.43 -4.97
CA SER A 9 -8.68 -18.46 -6.07
C SER A 9 -8.72 -17.02 -5.55
N HIS A 10 -9.47 -16.73 -4.49
CA HIS A 10 -9.51 -15.39 -3.89
C HIS A 10 -8.15 -14.94 -3.34
N GLN A 11 -7.40 -15.86 -2.72
CA GLN A 11 -6.06 -15.59 -2.19
C GLN A 11 -5.09 -15.21 -3.32
N TRP A 12 -5.09 -15.99 -4.40
CA TRP A 12 -4.25 -15.72 -5.57
C TRP A 12 -4.61 -14.41 -6.26
N THR A 13 -5.90 -14.11 -6.42
CA THR A 13 -6.33 -12.83 -6.98
C THR A 13 -5.85 -11.66 -6.13
N TYR A 14 -6.03 -11.73 -4.80
CA TYR A 14 -5.58 -10.67 -3.89
C TYR A 14 -4.06 -10.46 -3.97
N ALA A 15 -3.28 -11.55 -3.94
CA ALA A 15 -1.82 -11.47 -4.00
C ALA A 15 -1.33 -10.92 -5.34
N THR A 16 -1.91 -11.39 -6.45
CA THR A 16 -1.52 -10.96 -7.81
C THR A 16 -1.85 -9.49 -8.04
N VAL A 17 -3.05 -9.05 -7.65
CA VAL A 17 -3.44 -7.63 -7.76
C VAL A 17 -2.54 -6.76 -6.88
N SER A 18 -2.28 -7.18 -5.64
CA SER A 18 -1.38 -6.46 -4.73
C SER A 18 0.04 -6.34 -5.31
N ALA A 19 0.58 -7.43 -5.87
CA ALA A 19 1.90 -7.44 -6.48
C ALA A 19 1.96 -6.57 -7.74
N ALA A 20 0.98 -6.68 -8.64
CA ALA A 20 0.90 -5.88 -9.85
C ALA A 20 0.82 -4.38 -9.52
N MET A 21 0.02 -4.01 -8.52
CA MET A 21 -0.10 -2.62 -8.10
C MET A 21 1.15 -2.11 -7.36
N ALA A 22 1.99 -2.97 -6.79
CA ALA A 22 3.25 -2.57 -6.16
C ALA A 22 4.35 -2.18 -7.16
N LEU A 23 4.26 -2.67 -8.41
CA LEU A 23 5.29 -2.44 -9.44
C LEU A 23 5.55 -0.96 -9.72
N PRO A 24 4.54 -0.08 -9.92
CA PRO A 24 4.78 1.35 -10.11
C PRO A 24 5.54 2.01 -8.95
N VAL A 25 5.36 1.53 -7.72
CA VAL A 25 6.05 2.11 -6.57
C VAL A 25 7.52 1.68 -6.53
N LEU A 26 7.80 0.43 -6.86
CA LEU A 26 9.13 -0.17 -6.72
C LEU A 26 10.00 -0.03 -7.96
N VAL A 27 9.43 -0.16 -9.16
CA VAL A 27 10.17 -0.26 -10.43
C VAL A 27 10.31 1.08 -11.12
N TRP A 28 9.33 1.97 -10.99
CA TRP A 28 9.36 3.23 -11.73
C TRP A 28 10.53 4.15 -11.37
N PRO A 29 10.97 4.29 -10.10
CA PRO A 29 12.13 5.14 -9.81
C PRO A 29 13.42 4.62 -10.46
N TRP A 30 13.56 3.29 -10.58
CA TRP A 30 14.65 2.68 -11.34
C TRP A 30 14.59 3.05 -12.82
N LEU A 31 13.42 2.88 -13.45
CA LEU A 31 13.21 3.24 -14.86
C LEU A 31 13.49 4.73 -15.10
N TRP A 32 13.05 5.59 -14.20
CA TRP A 32 13.30 7.02 -14.28
C TRP A 32 14.79 7.37 -14.24
N MET A 33 15.56 6.77 -13.33
CA MET A 33 17.02 6.96 -13.29
C MET A 33 17.73 6.45 -14.55
N SER A 34 17.23 5.37 -15.16
CA SER A 34 17.79 4.86 -16.43
C SER A 34 17.47 5.75 -17.64
N GLN A 35 16.65 6.80 -17.48
CA GLN A 35 16.08 7.61 -18.56
C GLN A 35 15.28 6.79 -19.60
N GLU A 36 14.96 5.53 -19.29
CA GLU A 36 14.16 4.66 -20.13
C GLU A 36 12.67 4.83 -19.79
N GLY A 37 11.84 5.06 -20.81
CA GLY A 37 10.38 4.93 -20.69
C GLY A 37 9.60 6.13 -20.12
N PHE A 38 10.24 7.28 -19.87
CA PHE A 38 9.52 8.50 -19.46
C PHE A 38 9.74 9.65 -20.46
N GLU A 39 8.64 10.30 -20.88
CA GLU A 39 8.71 11.48 -21.74
C GLU A 39 9.34 12.67 -20.98
N ALA A 40 10.21 13.39 -21.68
CA ALA A 40 10.83 14.61 -21.16
C ALA A 40 9.75 15.66 -20.84
N GLY A 41 9.71 16.14 -19.59
CA GLY A 41 8.79 17.19 -19.14
C GLY A 41 7.66 16.72 -18.21
N ILE A 42 7.48 15.41 -18.02
CA ILE A 42 6.52 14.89 -17.04
C ILE A 42 7.16 14.92 -15.62
N PRO A 43 6.51 15.52 -14.61
CA PRO A 43 7.03 15.57 -13.24
C PRO A 43 6.93 14.19 -12.58
N PHE A 44 7.93 13.34 -12.83
CA PHE A 44 8.02 11.97 -12.32
C PHE A 44 7.71 11.84 -10.82
N PRO A 45 8.27 12.67 -9.91
CA PRO A 45 7.98 12.56 -8.49
C PRO A 45 6.49 12.69 -8.15
N MET A 46 5.77 13.56 -8.88
CA MET A 46 4.34 13.76 -8.67
C MET A 46 3.54 12.52 -9.11
N LEU A 47 3.84 11.96 -10.29
CA LEU A 47 3.16 10.75 -10.78
C LEU A 47 3.44 9.54 -9.90
N TRP A 48 4.69 9.36 -9.47
CA TRP A 48 5.08 8.29 -8.55
C TRP A 48 4.31 8.39 -7.23
N MET A 49 4.16 9.61 -6.68
CA MET A 49 3.38 9.83 -5.46
C MET A 49 1.88 9.63 -5.62
N ILE A 50 1.31 10.01 -6.76
CA ILE A 50 -0.10 9.73 -7.07
C ILE A 50 -0.31 8.21 -7.12
N ALA A 51 0.54 7.47 -7.84
CA ALA A 51 0.44 6.02 -7.93
C ALA A 51 0.56 5.33 -6.56
N ALA A 52 1.56 5.72 -5.76
CA ALA A 52 1.74 5.19 -4.40
C ALA A 52 0.54 5.50 -3.50
N SER A 53 -0.02 6.70 -3.60
CA SER A 53 -1.21 7.12 -2.85
C SER A 53 -2.48 6.38 -3.27
N SER A 54 -2.68 6.18 -4.57
CA SER A 54 -3.79 5.37 -5.08
C SER A 54 -3.71 3.94 -4.57
N LEU A 55 -2.51 3.34 -4.59
CA LEU A 55 -2.28 2.01 -4.03
C LEU A 55 -2.59 1.96 -2.53
N LEU A 56 -2.09 2.93 -1.75
CA LEU A 56 -2.36 3.00 -0.32
C LEU A 56 -3.88 3.07 -0.04
N MET A 57 -4.61 3.89 -0.79
CA MET A 57 -6.06 4.00 -0.63
C MET A 57 -6.81 2.74 -1.05
N SER A 58 -6.40 2.08 -2.13
CA SER A 58 -6.95 0.79 -2.55
C SER A 58 -6.70 -0.30 -1.49
N ALA A 59 -5.47 -0.38 -0.96
CA ALA A 59 -5.07 -1.29 0.10
C ALA A 59 -5.89 -1.07 1.38
N VAL A 60 -5.94 0.17 1.87
CA VAL A 60 -6.71 0.57 3.05
C VAL A 60 -8.18 0.20 2.89
N THR A 61 -8.77 0.47 1.73
CA THR A 61 -10.18 0.18 1.47
C THR A 61 -10.44 -1.33 1.39
N ALA A 62 -9.65 -2.07 0.63
CA ALA A 62 -9.81 -3.52 0.47
C ALA A 62 -9.67 -4.26 1.81
N ASP A 63 -8.62 -3.96 2.57
CA ASP A 63 -8.35 -4.61 3.85
C ASP A 63 -9.37 -4.24 4.92
N SER A 64 -9.87 -3.00 4.87
CA SER A 64 -10.97 -2.54 5.72
C SER A 64 -12.26 -3.32 5.46
N MET A 65 -12.58 -3.60 4.19
CA MET A 65 -13.75 -4.42 3.82
C MET A 65 -13.57 -5.88 4.24
N LEU A 66 -12.37 -6.44 4.11
CA LEU A 66 -12.05 -7.80 4.59
C LEU A 66 -12.17 -7.89 6.11
N ALA A 67 -11.61 -6.92 6.84
CA ALA A 67 -11.70 -6.85 8.30
C ALA A 67 -13.16 -6.77 8.79
N TYR A 68 -13.98 -5.94 8.16
CA TYR A 68 -15.39 -5.81 8.48
C TYR A 68 -16.15 -7.11 8.21
N ARG A 69 -15.97 -7.73 7.03
CA ARG A 69 -16.65 -8.99 6.67
C ARG A 69 -16.33 -10.14 7.61
N GLN A 70 -15.11 -10.21 8.12
CA GLN A 70 -14.68 -11.27 9.04
C GLN A 70 -14.98 -10.96 10.52
N ARG A 71 -15.86 -9.97 10.79
CA ARG A 71 -16.31 -9.55 12.14
C ARG A 71 -15.19 -9.06 13.07
N THR A 72 -14.08 -8.59 12.50
CA THR A 72 -12.92 -8.16 13.28
C THR A 72 -12.91 -6.67 13.61
N SER A 73 -13.77 -5.88 12.98
CA SER A 73 -13.90 -4.43 13.23
C SER A 73 -15.35 -3.96 13.20
N SER A 74 -15.66 -2.94 14.01
CA SER A 74 -16.93 -2.23 13.90
C SER A 74 -16.97 -1.42 12.59
N MET A 75 -18.17 -1.24 12.03
CA MET A 75 -18.37 -0.42 10.82
C MET A 75 -17.84 1.00 11.04
N LEU A 76 -18.10 1.58 12.21
CA LEU A 76 -17.63 2.92 12.57
C LEU A 76 -16.09 3.02 12.57
N ALA A 77 -15.39 2.10 13.24
CA ALA A 77 -13.92 2.11 13.26
C ALA A 77 -13.32 1.93 11.87
N THR A 78 -13.98 1.12 11.03
CA THR A 78 -13.59 0.90 9.64
C THR A 78 -13.74 2.18 8.81
N SER A 79 -14.88 2.87 8.93
CA SER A 79 -15.12 4.15 8.24
C SER A 79 -14.18 5.25 8.70
N ILE A 80 -13.94 5.38 10.01
CA ILE A 80 -12.98 6.35 10.57
C ILE A 80 -11.59 6.12 10.00
N TRP A 81 -11.15 4.86 9.92
CA TRP A 81 -9.83 4.53 9.37
C TRP A 81 -9.71 4.92 7.89
N VAL A 82 -10.68 4.53 7.05
CA VAL A 82 -10.65 4.83 5.62
C VAL A 82 -10.68 6.34 5.37
N ILE A 83 -11.55 7.08 6.07
CA ILE A 83 -11.62 8.54 5.96
C ILE A 83 -10.34 9.18 6.46
N GLY A 84 -9.82 8.73 7.61
CA GLY A 84 -8.57 9.23 8.20
C GLY A 84 -7.38 9.06 7.25
N MET A 85 -7.24 7.88 6.63
CA MET A 85 -6.21 7.63 5.62
C MET A 85 -6.42 8.47 4.34
N GLY A 86 -7.68 8.70 3.93
CA GLY A 86 -7.99 9.60 2.81
C GLY A 86 -7.55 11.05 3.08
N VAL A 87 -7.84 11.57 4.28
CA VAL A 87 -7.39 12.89 4.73
C VAL A 87 -5.87 12.95 4.83
N TRP A 88 -5.23 11.89 5.36
CA TRP A 88 -3.78 11.77 5.43
C TRP A 88 -3.15 11.87 4.06
N VAL A 89 -3.59 11.04 3.10
CA VAL A 89 -3.07 11.03 1.72
C VAL A 89 -3.26 12.38 1.04
N SER A 90 -4.47 12.97 1.15
CA SER A 90 -4.75 14.28 0.57
C SER A 90 -3.84 15.37 1.14
N THR A 91 -3.55 15.33 2.45
CA THR A 91 -2.63 16.28 3.09
C THR A 91 -1.20 16.01 2.68
N ALA A 92 -0.76 14.75 2.71
CA ALA A 92 0.58 14.31 2.37
C ALA A 92 0.98 14.78 0.96
N LEU A 93 0.12 14.59 -0.04
CA LEU A 93 0.38 14.98 -1.42
C LEU A 93 0.55 16.49 -1.66
N ARG A 94 0.14 17.34 -0.71
CA ARG A 94 0.31 18.80 -0.79
C ARG A 94 1.61 19.29 -0.15
N MET A 95 2.31 18.42 0.58
CA MET A 95 3.52 18.78 1.29
C MET A 95 4.75 18.47 0.43
N PRO A 96 5.84 19.27 0.51
CA PRO A 96 7.12 18.93 -0.11
C PRO A 96 7.67 17.58 0.36
N SER A 97 7.30 17.15 1.57
CA SER A 97 7.65 15.86 2.18
C SER A 97 6.68 14.72 1.81
N ALA A 98 5.88 14.87 0.75
CA ALA A 98 4.88 13.87 0.33
C ALA A 98 5.40 12.43 0.32
N PRO A 99 6.60 12.11 -0.21
CA PRO A 99 7.08 10.74 -0.23
C PRO A 99 7.30 10.12 1.15
N TRP A 100 7.87 10.89 2.08
CA TRP A 100 8.04 10.45 3.47
C TRP A 100 6.70 10.21 4.15
N LEU A 101 5.73 11.08 3.92
CA LEU A 101 4.40 10.97 4.51
C LEU A 101 3.58 9.81 3.92
N VAL A 102 3.73 9.54 2.63
CA VAL A 102 3.10 8.37 1.98
C VAL A 102 3.73 7.07 2.48
N ALA A 103 5.06 6.99 2.59
CA ALA A 103 5.75 5.84 3.18
C ALA A 103 5.34 5.60 4.64
N LEU A 104 5.18 6.69 5.42
CA LEU A 104 4.64 6.62 6.77
C LEU A 104 3.19 6.11 6.78
N GLY A 105 2.37 6.52 5.81
CA GLY A 105 1.00 6.02 5.63
C GLY A 105 0.96 4.50 5.41
N PHE A 106 1.83 3.97 4.53
CA PHE A 106 2.02 2.53 4.37
C PHE A 106 2.52 1.87 5.66
N SER A 107 3.45 2.50 6.37
CA SER A 107 3.98 1.97 7.64
C SER A 107 2.88 1.85 8.70
N LEU A 108 2.03 2.87 8.85
CA LEU A 108 0.90 2.85 9.78
C LEU A 108 -0.12 1.78 9.41
N HIS A 109 -0.42 1.62 8.11
CA HIS A 109 -1.33 0.57 7.65
C HIS A 109 -0.74 -0.84 7.84
N ALA A 110 0.57 -1.01 7.58
CA ALA A 110 1.29 -2.24 7.87
C ALA A 110 1.25 -2.59 9.36
N LEU A 111 1.52 -1.61 10.25
CA LEU A 111 1.48 -1.79 11.71
C LEU A 111 0.12 -2.29 12.19
N ARG A 112 -0.98 -1.84 11.58
CA ARG A 112 -2.33 -2.33 11.91
C ARG A 112 -2.48 -3.83 11.63
N SER A 113 -2.02 -4.30 10.47
CA SER A 113 -2.05 -5.73 10.11
C SER A 113 -1.06 -6.54 10.96
N GLY A 114 0.16 -6.01 11.15
CA GLY A 114 1.22 -6.61 11.97
C GLY A 114 0.83 -6.74 13.45
N TRP A 115 0.13 -5.75 14.00
CA TRP A 115 -0.41 -5.80 15.35
C TRP A 115 -1.37 -6.98 15.51
N ARG A 116 -2.31 -7.17 14.58
CA ARG A 116 -3.24 -8.31 14.62
C ARG A 116 -2.51 -9.65 14.55
N LEU A 117 -1.53 -9.77 13.66
CA LEU A 117 -0.67 -10.96 13.58
C LEU A 117 0.07 -11.22 14.89
N TRP A 118 0.58 -10.18 15.54
CA TRP A 118 1.28 -10.28 16.83
C TRP A 118 0.39 -10.85 17.94
N PHE A 119 -0.90 -10.51 17.95
CA PHE A 119 -1.89 -11.07 18.88
C PHE A 119 -2.48 -12.42 18.43
N GLY A 120 -1.84 -13.10 17.48
CA GLY A 120 -2.20 -14.46 17.06
C GLY A 120 -3.42 -14.54 16.14
N TRP A 121 -3.84 -13.43 15.52
CA TRP A 121 -4.94 -13.48 14.56
C TRP A 121 -4.43 -14.11 13.26
N ASN A 122 -5.25 -14.99 12.67
CA ASN A 122 -4.83 -15.84 11.55
C ASN A 122 -5.74 -15.71 10.32
N ASP A 123 -6.30 -14.52 10.10
CA ASP A 123 -7.03 -14.25 8.87
C ASP A 123 -6.06 -14.31 7.69
N TRP A 124 -6.39 -15.08 6.65
CA TRP A 124 -5.50 -15.39 5.53
C TRP A 124 -4.87 -14.19 4.82
N TRP A 125 -5.53 -13.02 4.89
CA TRP A 125 -5.10 -11.80 4.20
C TRP A 125 -4.14 -10.94 5.02
N LEU A 126 -3.99 -11.19 6.33
CA LEU A 126 -3.17 -10.35 7.21
C LEU A 126 -1.69 -10.38 6.84
N TRP A 127 -1.14 -11.57 6.59
CA TRP A 127 0.24 -11.73 6.16
C TRP A 127 0.51 -11.04 4.81
N PRO A 128 -0.28 -11.32 3.74
CA PRO A 128 -0.17 -10.59 2.48
C PRO A 128 -0.26 -9.08 2.62
N ALA A 129 -1.21 -8.55 3.41
CA ALA A 129 -1.37 -7.12 3.64
C ALA A 129 -0.14 -6.52 4.33
N TRP A 130 0.32 -7.15 5.42
CA TRP A 130 1.51 -6.71 6.15
C TRP A 130 2.75 -6.69 5.26
N VAL A 131 3.03 -7.78 4.52
CA VAL A 131 4.19 -7.86 3.62
C VAL A 131 4.12 -6.79 2.53
N ARG A 132 2.95 -6.62 1.89
CA ARG A 132 2.73 -5.60 0.85
C ARG A 132 3.06 -4.22 1.40
N ASP A 133 2.44 -3.82 2.50
CA ASP A 133 2.53 -2.44 2.98
C ASP A 133 3.91 -2.15 3.61
N ALA A 134 4.49 -3.11 4.34
CA ALA A 134 5.84 -2.99 4.87
C ALA A 134 6.88 -2.94 3.74
N GLY A 135 6.72 -3.77 2.72
CA GLY A 135 7.59 -3.80 1.54
C GLY A 135 7.52 -2.50 0.75
N LEU A 136 6.32 -1.96 0.53
CA LEU A 136 6.13 -0.67 -0.14
C LEU A 136 6.68 0.50 0.66
N ALA A 137 6.42 0.55 1.97
CA ALA A 137 7.00 1.57 2.84
C ALA A 137 8.53 1.54 2.78
N THR A 138 9.12 0.34 2.94
CA THR A 138 10.57 0.14 2.86
C THR A 138 11.11 0.54 1.49
N GLY A 139 10.45 0.13 0.41
CA GLY A 139 10.84 0.48 -0.96
C GLY A 139 10.84 1.98 -1.20
N ILE A 140 9.81 2.71 -0.75
CA ILE A 140 9.76 4.17 -0.86
C ILE A 140 10.90 4.81 -0.05
N PHE A 141 11.14 4.38 1.20
CA PHE A 141 12.25 4.92 1.99
C PHE A 141 13.61 4.67 1.34
N LEU A 142 13.86 3.45 0.84
CA LEU A 142 15.09 3.11 0.13
C LEU A 142 15.26 3.97 -1.12
N TRP A 143 14.18 4.20 -1.87
CA TRP A 143 14.21 5.09 -3.03
C TRP A 143 14.53 6.53 -2.65
N LEU A 144 13.95 7.05 -1.57
CA LEU A 144 14.26 8.40 -1.10
C LEU A 144 15.71 8.55 -0.68
N ILE A 145 16.29 7.53 -0.05
CA ILE A 145 17.70 7.52 0.29
C ILE A 145 18.56 7.45 -0.98
N ALA A 146 18.25 6.56 -1.91
CA ALA A 146 19.01 6.40 -3.16
C ALA A 146 18.98 7.68 -4.00
N LEU A 147 17.80 8.27 -4.19
CA LEU A 147 17.62 9.51 -4.97
C LEU A 147 18.21 10.75 -4.30
N ALA A 148 18.42 10.74 -2.98
CA ALA A 148 19.14 11.81 -2.31
C ALA A 148 20.65 11.79 -2.57
N HIS A 149 21.19 10.68 -3.09
CA HIS A 149 22.61 10.47 -3.36
C HIS A 149 22.93 10.23 -4.86
N ALA A 150 21.92 10.25 -5.73
CA ALA A 150 22.05 10.12 -7.18
C ALA A 150 22.14 11.50 -7.84
#